data_AF-A0A1B8NUS9-F1
#
_entry.id   AF-A0A1B8NUS9-F1
#
_cell.length_a   1.000
_cell.length_b   1.000
_cell.length_c   1.000
_cell.angle_alpha   90.00
_cell.angle_beta   90.00
_cell.angle_gamma   90.00
#
_symmetry.space_group_name_H-M   'P 1'
#
loop_
_entity.id
_entity.type
_entity.pdbx_description
1 polymer ?
#
loop_
_entity_poly.entity_id
_entity_poly.type
_entity_poly.pdbx_seq_one_letter_code
_entity_poly.pdbx_strand_id
1 'polypeptide(L)' 'MRLTTSKGEILEPRVQRLPDGDTWRANFRLAPEDGTPADMRLALMLHGEPLTETWNYVWYPNERR' A
#
# COMPACT_ATOMS: atom_id res chain seq x y z
N MET A 1 -5.13 -8.33 -3.26
CA MET A 1 -3.85 -7.62 -2.97
C MET A 1 -3.25 -8.20 -1.70
N ARG A 2 -1.93 -8.09 -1.53
CA ARG A 2 -1.24 -8.36 -0.27
C ARG A 2 -0.65 -7.03 0.19
N LEU A 3 -1.16 -6.51 1.30
CA LEU A 3 -0.81 -5.19 1.83
C LEU A 3 -0.60 -5.31 3.34
N THR A 4 0.56 -4.87 3.82
CA THR A 4 0.95 -4.96 5.23
C THR A 4 1.60 -3.66 5.68
N THR A 5 1.42 -3.30 6.96
CA THR A 5 2.16 -2.23 7.64
C THR A 5 2.80 -2.77 8.91
N SER A 6 3.99 -2.31 9.27
CA SER A 6 4.63 -2.67 10.54
C SER A 6 3.98 -1.97 11.75
N LYS A 7 3.41 -0.79 11.52
CA LYS A 7 2.88 0.12 12.55
C LYS A 7 1.65 0.87 12.04
N GLY A 8 0.73 1.18 12.95
CA GLY A 8 -0.56 1.81 12.62
C GLY A 8 -1.53 0.85 11.94
N GLU A 9 -2.54 1.43 11.30
CA GLU A 9 -3.64 0.70 10.64
C GLU A 9 -3.77 1.10 9.18
N ILE A 10 -4.10 0.13 8.33
CA ILE A 10 -4.40 0.35 6.91
C ILE A 10 -5.90 0.49 6.74
N LEU A 11 -6.32 1.63 6.20
CA LEU A 11 -7.72 1.97 6.01
C LEU A 11 -8.07 2.01 4.51
N GLU A 12 -9.29 1.58 4.20
CA GLU A 12 -9.88 1.62 2.84
C GLU A 12 -8.98 1.08 1.71
N PRO A 13 -8.36 -0.10 1.86
CA PRO A 13 -7.54 -0.65 0.80
C PRO A 13 -8.43 -1.03 -0.39
N ARG A 14 -8.16 -0.44 -1.56
CA ARG A 14 -8.89 -0.75 -2.80
C ARG A 14 -7.97 -0.84 -4.01
N VAL A 15 -8.37 -1.65 -4.97
CA VAL A 15 -7.72 -1.81 -6.26
C VAL A 15 -8.76 -1.54 -7.34
N GLN A 16 -8.44 -0.66 -8.27
CA GLN A 16 -9.34 -0.29 -9.36
C GLN A 16 -8.59 -0.28 -10.70
N ARG A 17 -9.26 -0.75 -11.75
CA ARG A 17 -8.79 -0.62 -13.13
C ARG A 17 -8.89 0.84 -13.56
N LEU A 18 -7.87 1.37 -14.22
CA LEU A 18 -7.88 2.73 -14.73
C LEU A 18 -8.59 2.80 -16.10
N PRO A 19 -9.01 4.01 -16.55
CA PRO A 19 -9.77 4.15 -17.78
C PRO A 19 -9.06 3.71 -19.07
N ASP A 20 -7.72 3.66 -19.05
CA ASP A 20 -6.93 3.14 -20.17
C ASP A 20 -7.15 1.64 -20.44
N GLY A 21 -7.69 0.94 -19.44
CA GLY A 21 -8.02 -0.47 -19.49
C GLY A 21 -6.87 -1.43 -19.23
N ASP A 22 -5.63 -0.99 -19.31
CA ASP A 22 -4.50 -1.90 -19.16
C ASP A 22 -3.76 -1.70 -17.84
N THR A 23 -4.10 -0.65 -17.08
CA THR A 23 -3.46 -0.37 -15.81
C THR A 23 -4.39 -0.50 -14.62
N TRP A 24 -3.79 -0.84 -13.48
CA TRP A 24 -4.47 -1.00 -12.20
C TRP A 24 -3.84 -0.08 -11.18
N ARG A 25 -4.68 0.55 -10.35
CA ARG A 25 -4.27 1.40 -9.25
C ARG A 25 -4.69 0.78 -7.93
N ALA A 26 -3.71 0.48 -7.09
CA ALA A 26 -3.93 0.28 -5.67
C ALA A 26 -3.91 1.63 -4.95
N ASN A 27 -4.75 1.77 -3.94
CA ASN A 27 -4.67 2.87 -3.01
C ASN A 27 -5.20 2.42 -1.64
N PHE A 28 -4.76 3.13 -0.61
CA PHE A 28 -5.11 2.90 0.78
C PHE A 28 -4.74 4.16 1.57
N ARG A 29 -5.22 4.26 2.80
CA ARG A 29 -4.75 5.26 3.78
C ARG A 29 -4.00 4.55 4.90
N LEU A 30 -2.97 5.20 5.42
CA LEU A 30 -2.31 4.80 6.65
C LEU A 30 -2.84 5.69 7.78
N ALA A 31 -3.39 5.09 8.83
CA ALA A 31 -3.56 5.73 10.12
C ALA A 31 -2.34 5.38 10.98
N PRO A 32 -1.34 6.26 11.08
CA PRO A 32 -0.07 5.92 11.72
C PRO A 32 -0.19 5.81 13.25
N GLU A 33 0.72 5.06 13.86
CA GLU A 33 0.94 5.08 15.31
C GLU A 33 1.81 6.29 15.67
N ASP A 34 1.34 7.12 16.60
CA ASP A 34 1.90 8.44 16.89
C ASP A 34 3.43 8.44 17.08
N GLY A 35 4.11 9.28 16.29
CA GLY A 35 5.55 9.50 16.39
C GLY A 35 6.43 8.35 15.89
N THR A 36 5.87 7.29 15.30
CA THR A 36 6.64 6.13 14.82
C THR A 36 6.62 5.99 13.29
N PRO A 37 7.76 5.66 12.65
CA PRO A 37 7.77 5.28 11.24
C PRO A 37 7.02 3.96 10.99
N ALA A 38 6.46 3.81 9.79
CA ALA A 38 5.73 2.61 9.37
C ALA A 38 6.30 2.06 8.04
N ASP A 39 6.81 0.82 8.04
CA ASP A 39 7.19 0.07 6.83
C ASP A 39 5.91 -0.53 6.22
N MET A 40 5.63 -0.16 4.98
CA MET A 40 4.50 -0.65 4.20
C MET A 40 4.98 -1.47 3.02
N ARG A 41 4.34 -2.63 2.81
CA ARG A 41 4.61 -3.51 1.69
C ARG A 41 3.33 -3.83 0.94
N LEU A 42 3.39 -3.74 -0.38
CA LEU A 42 2.25 -3.98 -1.25
C LEU A 42 2.64 -4.84 -2.45
N ALA A 43 1.82 -5.84 -2.76
CA ALA A 43 1.83 -6.52 -4.05
C ALA A 43 0.38 -6.72 -4.53
N LEU A 44 0.14 -6.56 -5.83
CA LEU A 44 -1.13 -6.99 -6.42
C LEU A 44 -1.10 -8.51 -6.56
N MET A 45 -2.21 -9.14 -6.21
CA MET A 45 -2.37 -10.59 -6.26
C MET A 45 -3.50 -10.89 -7.22
N LEU A 46 -3.30 -11.87 -8.10
CA LEU A 46 -4.32 -12.40 -8.99
C LEU A 46 -4.38 -13.92 -8.80
N HIS A 47 -5.56 -14.45 -8.46
CA HIS A 47 -5.77 -15.87 -8.17
C HIS A 47 -4.81 -16.46 -7.11
N GLY A 48 -4.39 -15.66 -6.12
CA GLY A 48 -3.49 -16.11 -5.05
C GLY A 48 -1.99 -15.95 -5.37
N GLU A 49 -1.64 -15.66 -6.61
CA GLU A 49 -0.27 -15.44 -7.07
C GLU A 49 0.07 -13.95 -7.18
N PRO A 50 1.34 -13.54 -6.94
CA PRO A 50 1.77 -12.17 -7.12
C PRO A 50 1.76 -11.81 -8.61
N LEU A 51 0.99 -10.78 -8.96
CA LEU A 51 0.92 -10.22 -10.31
C LEU A 51 2.01 -9.17 -10.55
N THR A 52 2.52 -8.56 -9.48
CA THR A 52 3.49 -7.47 -9.53
C THR A 52 4.65 -7.75 -8.60
N GLU A 53 5.73 -6.99 -8.78
CA GLU A 53 6.76 -6.86 -7.73
C GLU A 53 6.15 -6.33 -6.42
N THR A 54 6.91 -6.47 -5.33
CA THR A 54 6.53 -5.89 -4.04
C THR A 54 7.05 -4.47 -3.93
N TRP A 55 6.14 -3.50 -3.87
CA TRP A 55 6.47 -2.13 -3.53
C TRP A 55 6.68 -2.02 -2.02
N ASN A 56 7.82 -1.46 -1.61
CA ASN A 56 8.16 -1.18 -0.23
C ASN A 56 8.29 0.33 -0.04
N TYR A 57 7.66 0.87 1.00
CA TYR A 57 7.74 2.29 1.33
C TYR A 57 7.74 2.46 2.84
N VAL A 58 8.65 3.29 3.37
CA VAL A 58 8.64 3.67 4.79
C VAL A 58 8.02 5.05 4.91
N TRP A 59 6.91 5.14 5.64
CA TRP A 59 6.32 6.42 6.02
C TRP A 59 7.00 6.94 7.29
N TYR A 60 7.36 8.22 7.29
CA TYR A 60 7.96 8.91 8.43
C TYR A 60 7.07 10.08 8.88
N PRO A 61 6.78 10.21 10.19
CA PRO A 61 5.89 11.25 10.71
C PRO A 61 6.39 12.68 10.49
N ASN A 62 7.71 12.87 10.39
CA ASN A 62 8.35 14.19 10.29
C ASN A 62 9.01 14.45 8.94
N GLU A 63 8.80 13.58 7.95
CA GLU A 63 9.40 13.77 6.62
C GLU A 63 8.69 14.94 5.92
N ARG A 64 9.42 16.05 5.80
CA ARG A 64 9.02 17.18 4.96
C ARG A 64 9.38 16.84 3.52
N ARG A 65 8.36 16.55 2.72
CA ARG A 65 8.50 16.32 1.28
C ARG A 65 8.30 17.61 0.50
#